data_AF-A0A0R2NM30-F1
#
_entry.id   AF-A0A0R2NM30-F1
#
_cell.length_a   1.000
_cell.length_b   1.000
_cell.length_c   1.000
_cell.angle_alpha   90.00
_cell.angle_beta   90.00
_cell.angle_gamma   90.00
#
_symmetry.space_group_name_H-M   'P 1'
#
loop_
_entity.id
_entity.type
_entity.pdbx_description
1 polymer ?
#
loop_
_entity_poly.entity_id
_entity_poly.type
_entity_poly.pdbx_seq_one_letter_code
_entity_poly.pdbx_strand_id
1 'polypeptide(L)'
;MQLIRLRIDNEAMDIAYHPEADQAATAHYLIAYNPDQGIGENLENIKVRLAGLKFEAAILENGLDYPFSDTIVGVNYDRIDVGLALTNMLNIPVVSRAAVDRDGLTAAIKAKTTYLKWHLDYYGQYDGVRNNGQEAMLTIGNGYFGLRGAYVEARADENNYPGTYVAGVFDQETTKIKDHDVVNEDLVNLPNAQYMTFGVDHQAPFKITSHNVQDVYRSLDLKTGILTTTMIVQLSSGHLLQVKAQKIANMRDWHRYNLRYQITPLNFSGNLQIYSEIDGSVVNSNVTRYNVFGRL
;
A
#
# COMPACT_ATOMS: atom_id res chain seq x y z
N MET A 1 28.28 11.79 9.12
CA MET A 1 27.19 11.18 8.33
C MET A 1 26.82 12.14 7.23
N GLN A 2 26.83 11.66 6.00
CA GLN A 2 26.48 12.43 4.80
C GLN A 2 24.97 12.35 4.57
N LEU A 3 24.29 13.47 4.39
CA LEU A 3 22.83 13.49 4.22
C LEU A 3 22.36 14.53 3.21
N ILE A 4 21.14 14.33 2.72
CA ILE A 4 20.38 15.35 2.01
C ILE A 4 19.22 15.84 2.88
N ARG A 5 18.94 17.14 2.83
CA ARG A 5 17.71 17.73 3.38
C ARG A 5 16.85 18.17 2.22
N LEU A 6 15.57 17.84 2.27
CA LEU A 6 14.64 18.05 1.17
C LEU A 6 13.42 18.79 1.67
N ARG A 7 13.00 19.81 0.92
CA ARG A 7 11.70 20.44 1.05
C ARG A 7 11.01 20.38 -0.31
N ILE A 8 9.76 19.93 -0.35
CA ILE A 8 8.96 19.88 -1.59
C ILE A 8 7.74 20.76 -1.44
N ASP A 9 7.55 21.72 -2.33
CA ASP A 9 6.34 22.53 -2.41
C ASP A 9 5.72 22.47 -3.82
N ASN A 10 4.71 23.31 -4.07
CA ASN A 10 3.99 23.33 -5.34
C ASN A 10 4.83 23.80 -6.53
N GLU A 11 5.89 24.57 -6.27
CA GLU A 11 6.70 25.21 -7.31
C GLU A 11 8.02 24.46 -7.54
N ALA A 12 8.61 23.91 -6.48
CA ALA A 12 9.92 23.29 -6.55
C ALA A 12 10.21 22.24 -5.47
N MET A 13 11.27 21.48 -5.73
CA MET A 13 11.95 20.64 -4.74
C MET A 13 13.31 21.29 -4.44
N ASP A 14 13.47 21.74 -3.20
CA ASP A 14 14.73 22.29 -2.67
C ASP A 14 15.51 21.20 -1.94
N ILE A 15 16.75 20.98 -2.38
CA ILE A 15 17.63 19.95 -1.84
C ILE A 15 18.94 20.59 -1.38
N ALA A 16 19.25 20.41 -0.10
CA ALA A 16 20.53 20.80 0.47
C ALA A 16 21.38 19.56 0.78
N TYR A 17 22.60 19.50 0.25
CA TYR A 17 23.55 18.42 0.52
C TYR A 17 24.50 18.79 1.66
N HIS A 18 24.54 17.93 2.68
CA HIS A 18 25.38 18.08 3.86
C HIS A 18 26.40 16.92 3.92
N PRO A 19 27.69 17.18 3.62
CA PRO A 19 28.72 16.15 3.74
C PRO A 19 28.98 15.77 5.22
N GLU A 20 28.66 16.68 6.13
CA GLU A 20 28.58 16.42 7.56
C GLU A 20 27.26 16.98 8.11
N ALA A 21 26.51 16.15 8.84
CA ALA A 21 25.15 16.45 9.30
C ALA A 21 24.98 17.78 10.06
N ASP A 22 25.98 18.14 10.85
CA ASP A 22 25.99 19.32 11.73
C ASP A 22 26.68 20.54 11.09
N GLN A 23 27.18 20.41 9.87
CA GLN A 23 27.80 21.50 9.12
C GLN A 23 26.83 22.12 8.12
N ALA A 24 27.19 23.30 7.61
CA ALA A 24 26.48 23.96 6.53
C ALA A 24 26.44 23.09 5.28
N ALA A 25 25.38 23.22 4.48
CA ALA A 25 25.30 22.55 3.20
C ALA A 25 26.40 23.04 2.26
N THR A 26 26.99 22.12 1.49
CA THR A 26 28.02 22.46 0.50
C THR A 26 27.48 22.58 -0.91
N ALA A 27 26.24 22.14 -1.14
CA ALA A 27 25.53 22.32 -2.39
C ALA A 27 24.03 22.46 -2.14
N HIS A 28 23.39 23.28 -2.99
CA HIS A 28 21.94 23.49 -3.02
C HIS A 28 21.45 23.23 -4.45
N TYR A 29 20.37 22.48 -4.57
CA TYR A 29 19.73 22.16 -5.83
C TYR A 29 18.27 22.55 -5.75
N LEU A 30 17.86 23.45 -6.64
CA LEU A 30 16.45 23.79 -6.84
C LEU A 30 15.97 23.11 -8.12
N ILE A 31 14.98 22.25 -8.00
CA ILE A 31 14.37 21.54 -9.12
C ILE A 31 12.95 22.06 -9.27
N ALA A 32 12.66 22.78 -10.35
CA ALA A 32 11.31 23.25 -10.64
C ALA A 32 10.36 22.05 -10.82
N TYR A 33 9.18 22.15 -10.23
CA TYR A 33 8.11 21.19 -10.41
C TYR A 33 7.51 21.34 -11.81
N ASN A 34 7.40 20.24 -12.53
CA ASN A 34 6.73 20.20 -13.82
C ASN A 34 5.27 19.78 -13.62
N PRO A 35 4.29 20.69 -13.81
CA PRO A 35 2.87 20.38 -13.62
C PRO A 35 2.32 19.41 -14.69
N ASP A 36 3.01 19.25 -15.82
CA ASP A 36 2.63 18.31 -16.87
C ASP A 36 3.06 16.87 -16.57
N GLN A 37 3.82 16.65 -15.48
CA GLN A 37 4.33 15.36 -15.05
C GLN A 37 3.70 14.91 -13.74
N GLY A 38 3.55 13.60 -13.58
CA GLY A 38 3.13 13.03 -12.30
C GLY A 38 4.15 13.32 -11.20
N ILE A 39 3.71 13.34 -9.94
CA ILE A 39 4.60 13.61 -8.81
C ILE A 39 5.76 12.61 -8.72
N GLY A 40 5.53 11.34 -9.06
CA GLY A 40 6.59 10.32 -9.11
C GLY A 40 7.65 10.60 -10.19
N GLU A 41 7.23 11.10 -11.36
CA GLU A 41 8.15 11.48 -12.44
C GLU A 41 8.97 12.71 -12.07
N ASN A 42 8.35 13.68 -11.38
CA ASN A 42 9.06 14.81 -10.81
C ASN A 42 10.15 14.35 -9.83
N LEU A 43 9.86 13.40 -8.94
CA LEU A 43 10.83 12.89 -7.97
C LEU A 43 12.04 12.20 -8.63
N GLU A 44 11.92 11.60 -9.81
CA GLU A 44 13.07 11.00 -10.52
C GLU A 44 14.14 12.04 -10.89
N ASN A 45 13.77 13.32 -11.05
CA ASN A 45 14.74 14.40 -11.27
C ASN A 45 15.71 14.57 -10.09
N ILE A 46 15.29 14.22 -8.87
CA ILE A 46 16.15 14.23 -7.68
C ILE A 46 17.32 13.27 -7.86
N LYS A 47 17.04 12.04 -8.34
CA LYS A 47 18.07 11.03 -8.58
C LYS A 47 19.11 11.52 -9.60
N VAL A 48 18.66 12.16 -10.67
CA VAL A 48 19.53 12.73 -11.70
C VAL A 48 20.44 13.82 -11.12
N ARG A 49 19.88 14.72 -10.31
CA ARG A 49 20.66 15.83 -9.70
C ARG A 49 21.65 15.37 -8.65
N LEU A 50 21.32 14.33 -7.90
CA LEU A 50 22.17 13.78 -6.84
C LEU A 50 23.18 12.73 -7.35
N ALA A 51 23.19 12.46 -8.66
CA ALA A 51 24.11 11.49 -9.26
C ALA A 51 25.57 11.84 -8.96
N GLY A 52 26.32 10.87 -8.42
CA GLY A 52 27.73 11.03 -8.07
C GLY A 52 27.99 11.54 -6.64
N LEU A 53 26.96 12.01 -5.92
CA LEU A 53 27.08 12.31 -4.49
C LEU A 53 26.96 11.03 -3.65
N LYS A 54 27.60 11.05 -2.48
CA LYS A 54 27.47 9.99 -1.47
C LYS A 54 26.67 10.53 -0.30
N PHE A 55 25.63 9.81 0.10
CA PHE A 55 24.80 10.15 1.23
C PHE A 55 24.19 8.87 1.81
N GLU A 56 23.98 8.88 3.12
CA GLU A 56 23.57 7.72 3.89
C GLU A 56 22.10 7.78 4.31
N ALA A 57 21.50 8.98 4.30
CA ALA A 57 20.12 9.23 4.67
C ALA A 57 19.58 10.54 4.06
N ALA A 58 18.27 10.69 4.09
CA ALA A 58 17.58 11.94 3.76
C ALA A 58 16.66 12.40 4.88
N ILE A 59 16.52 13.71 5.03
CA ILE A 59 15.55 14.34 5.93
C ILE A 59 14.53 15.09 5.08
N LEU A 60 13.25 14.74 5.20
CA LEU A 60 12.15 15.52 4.65
C LEU A 60 11.73 16.61 5.65
N GLU A 61 11.94 17.87 5.28
CA GLU A 61 11.76 19.03 6.14
C GLU A 61 10.29 19.39 6.39
N ASN A 62 9.41 19.07 5.44
CA ASN A 62 8.02 19.51 5.45
C ASN A 62 7.01 18.38 5.27
N GLY A 63 7.33 17.19 5.82
CA GLY A 63 6.39 16.08 5.88
C GLY A 63 5.16 16.42 6.74
N LEU A 64 4.01 15.98 6.27
CA LEU A 64 2.73 16.04 6.97
C LEU A 64 2.59 14.79 7.85
N ASP A 65 2.08 14.98 9.06
CA ASP A 65 1.83 13.88 10.00
C ASP A 65 0.51 13.18 9.65
N TYR A 66 0.61 12.00 9.04
CA TYR A 66 -0.51 11.10 8.80
C TYR A 66 -0.44 9.89 9.74
N PRO A 67 -1.58 9.24 10.03
CA PRO A 67 -1.65 8.08 10.93
C PRO A 67 -0.74 6.89 10.54
N PHE A 68 -0.25 6.86 9.31
CA PHE A 68 0.56 5.77 8.75
C PHE A 68 1.94 6.22 8.21
N SER A 69 2.18 7.53 8.06
CA SER A 69 3.47 8.04 7.57
C SER A 69 3.62 9.52 7.91
N ASP A 70 4.82 9.93 8.29
CA ASP A 70 5.20 11.32 8.56
C ASP A 70 6.04 11.92 7.43
N THR A 71 6.17 11.19 6.30
CA THR A 71 6.92 11.62 5.11
C THR A 71 6.03 11.92 3.91
N ILE A 72 4.75 12.21 4.16
CA ILE A 72 3.79 12.59 3.12
C ILE A 72 3.87 14.08 2.83
N VAL A 73 3.83 14.46 1.55
CA VAL A 73 3.71 15.86 1.13
C VAL A 73 2.50 16.00 0.22
N GLY A 74 1.77 17.10 0.37
CA GLY A 74 0.74 17.52 -0.59
C GLY A 74 1.33 18.49 -1.61
N VAL A 75 1.16 18.19 -2.91
CA VAL A 75 1.64 19.02 -4.02
C VAL A 75 0.56 19.05 -5.09
N ASN A 76 0.14 20.24 -5.52
CA ASN A 76 -0.85 20.41 -6.60
C ASN A 76 -2.14 19.57 -6.43
N TYR A 77 -2.67 19.53 -5.20
CA TYR A 77 -3.85 18.75 -4.80
C TYR A 77 -3.67 17.23 -4.75
N ASP A 78 -2.51 16.72 -5.17
CA ASP A 78 -2.11 15.33 -4.97
C ASP A 78 -1.31 15.16 -3.68
N ARG A 79 -1.21 13.91 -3.23
CA ARG A 79 -0.36 13.52 -2.08
C ARG A 79 0.57 12.39 -2.47
N ILE A 80 1.77 12.39 -1.91
CA ILE A 80 2.73 11.30 -2.04
C ILE A 80 3.48 11.09 -0.74
N ASP A 81 3.76 9.83 -0.40
CA ASP A 81 4.81 9.51 0.57
C ASP A 81 6.19 9.65 -0.11
N VAL A 82 6.76 10.85 0.00
CA VAL A 82 8.08 11.19 -0.55
C VAL A 82 9.16 10.31 0.08
N GLY A 83 9.04 10.03 1.37
CA GLY A 83 10.01 9.20 2.08
C GLY A 83 10.06 7.79 1.52
N LEU A 84 8.90 7.17 1.30
CA LEU A 84 8.80 5.86 0.67
C LEU A 84 9.35 5.88 -0.77
N ALA A 85 8.94 6.87 -1.58
CA ALA A 85 9.39 6.99 -2.97
C ALA A 85 10.92 7.12 -3.08
N LEU A 86 11.52 8.03 -2.29
CA LEU A 86 12.96 8.23 -2.28
C LEU A 86 13.72 7.05 -1.68
N THR A 87 13.18 6.39 -0.65
CA THR A 87 13.78 5.15 -0.13
C THR A 87 13.85 4.09 -1.21
N ASN A 88 12.77 3.88 -1.98
CA ASN A 88 12.75 2.90 -3.06
C ASN A 88 13.69 3.28 -4.22
N MET A 89 13.79 4.57 -4.53
CA MET A 89 14.58 5.08 -5.66
C MET A 89 16.08 5.16 -5.37
N LEU A 90 16.45 5.55 -4.16
CA LEU A 90 17.83 5.86 -3.75
C LEU A 90 18.42 4.80 -2.81
N ASN A 91 17.61 3.87 -2.31
CA ASN A 91 18.01 2.82 -1.37
C ASN A 91 18.66 3.37 -0.07
N ILE A 92 18.06 4.43 0.48
CA ILE A 92 18.47 5.07 1.74
C ILE A 92 17.26 5.26 2.67
N PRO A 93 17.44 5.30 3.99
CA PRO A 93 16.40 5.75 4.90
C PRO A 93 16.08 7.22 4.69
N VAL A 94 14.80 7.53 4.50
CA VAL A 94 14.27 8.90 4.56
C VAL A 94 13.45 9.06 5.83
N VAL A 95 13.77 10.07 6.63
CA VAL A 95 13.08 10.39 7.89
C VAL A 95 12.45 11.78 7.80
N SER A 96 11.37 12.01 8.55
CA SER A 96 10.80 13.34 8.68
C SER A 96 11.63 14.22 9.62
N ARG A 97 11.55 15.54 9.45
CA ARG A 97 12.05 16.51 10.43
C ARG A 97 11.44 16.28 11.81
N ALA A 98 10.15 15.99 11.88
CA ALA A 98 9.46 15.71 13.14
C ALA A 98 10.06 14.51 13.90
N ALA A 99 10.42 13.43 13.20
CA ALA A 99 11.09 12.29 13.79
C ALA A 99 12.50 12.63 14.29
N VAL A 100 13.25 13.45 13.53
CA VAL A 100 14.57 13.93 13.94
C VAL A 100 14.49 14.81 15.19
N ASP A 101 13.51 15.71 15.26
CA ASP A 101 13.33 16.62 16.40
C ASP A 101 12.88 15.87 17.66
N ARG A 102 12.05 14.82 17.50
CA ARG A 102 11.57 13.99 18.60
C ARG A 102 12.62 13.03 19.15
N ASP A 103 13.32 12.32 18.27
CA ASP A 103 14.16 11.17 18.65
C ASP A 103 15.67 11.46 18.54
N GLY A 104 16.05 12.53 17.84
CA GLY A 104 17.41 12.79 17.41
C GLY A 104 17.77 12.06 16.11
N LEU A 105 18.63 12.70 15.30
CA LEU A 105 18.95 12.26 13.94
C LEU A 105 19.42 10.79 13.84
N THR A 106 20.41 10.41 14.66
CA THR A 106 20.97 9.06 14.65
C THR A 106 19.94 8.01 15.03
N ALA A 107 19.10 8.28 16.02
CA ALA A 107 18.06 7.36 16.46
C ALA A 107 16.94 7.23 15.43
N ALA A 108 16.47 8.34 14.85
CA ALA A 108 15.47 8.34 13.78
C ALA A 108 15.91 7.51 12.57
N ILE A 109 17.15 7.72 12.09
CA ILE A 109 17.70 6.97 10.95
C ILE A 109 17.86 5.49 11.28
N LYS A 110 18.35 5.15 12.48
CA LYS A 110 18.47 3.76 12.92
C LYS A 110 17.11 3.07 12.99
N ALA A 111 16.09 3.76 13.51
CA ALA A 111 14.72 3.26 13.58
C ALA A 111 14.15 3.01 12.18
N LYS A 112 14.24 3.99 11.27
CA LYS A 112 13.79 3.85 9.87
C LYS A 112 14.53 2.72 9.14
N THR A 113 15.84 2.64 9.30
CA THR A 113 16.66 1.56 8.72
C THR A 113 16.25 0.18 9.24
N THR A 114 15.91 0.08 10.52
CA THR A 114 15.43 -1.17 11.12
C THR A 114 14.05 -1.56 10.59
N TYR A 115 13.18 -0.56 10.43
CA TYR A 115 11.84 -0.74 9.85
C TYR A 115 11.90 -1.24 8.40
N LEU A 116 12.69 -0.58 7.55
CA LEU A 116 12.80 -0.90 6.12
C LEU A 116 13.35 -2.31 5.81
N LYS A 117 14.05 -2.94 6.77
CA LYS A 117 14.52 -4.32 6.61
C LYS A 117 13.40 -5.35 6.59
N TRP A 118 12.24 -5.00 7.14
CA TRP A 118 11.16 -5.94 7.42
C TRP A 118 9.83 -5.52 6.82
N HIS A 119 9.71 -4.35 6.19
CA HIS A 119 8.43 -3.88 5.68
C HIS A 119 8.45 -3.74 4.17
N LEU A 120 7.39 -4.27 3.55
CA LEU A 120 7.05 -4.00 2.17
C LEU A 120 5.84 -3.06 2.16
N ASP A 121 6.10 -1.80 1.78
CA ASP A 121 5.13 -0.72 1.88
C ASP A 121 4.70 -0.21 0.50
N TYR A 122 3.41 0.11 0.39
CA TYR A 122 2.81 0.79 -0.75
C TYR A 122 1.92 1.92 -0.26
N TYR A 123 2.07 3.09 -0.89
CA TYR A 123 1.22 4.24 -0.70
C TYR A 123 0.47 4.58 -1.99
N GLY A 124 -0.79 4.97 -1.86
CA GLY A 124 -1.64 5.36 -2.97
C GLY A 124 -2.39 4.19 -3.60
N GLN A 125 -3.34 4.54 -4.47
CA GLN A 125 -4.20 3.59 -5.14
C GLN A 125 -3.59 3.10 -6.46
N TYR A 126 -3.91 1.87 -6.81
CA TYR A 126 -3.50 1.24 -8.05
C TYR A 126 -4.71 0.56 -8.68
N ASP A 127 -4.68 0.38 -9.99
CA ASP A 127 -5.77 -0.21 -10.76
C ASP A 127 -5.29 -1.39 -11.62
N GLY A 128 -6.25 -2.17 -12.11
CA GLY A 128 -6.07 -3.31 -13.00
C GLY A 128 -4.90 -4.23 -12.63
N VAL A 129 -4.02 -4.49 -13.59
CA VAL A 129 -2.88 -5.41 -13.44
C VAL A 129 -1.94 -4.98 -12.31
N ARG A 130 -1.80 -3.66 -12.08
CA ARG A 130 -0.90 -3.15 -11.04
C ARG A 130 -1.44 -3.41 -9.64
N ASN A 131 -2.75 -3.22 -9.40
CA ASN A 131 -3.35 -3.62 -8.13
C ASN A 131 -3.31 -5.15 -7.95
N ASN A 132 -3.61 -5.92 -8.99
CA ASN A 132 -3.51 -7.38 -8.93
C ASN A 132 -2.11 -7.87 -8.54
N GLY A 133 -1.07 -7.20 -9.06
CA GLY A 133 0.32 -7.44 -8.67
C GLY A 133 0.59 -7.11 -7.20
N GLN A 134 0.07 -5.98 -6.70
CA GLN A 134 0.24 -5.62 -5.29
C GLN A 134 -0.48 -6.57 -4.34
N GLU A 135 -1.70 -6.95 -4.64
CA GLU A 135 -2.43 -7.96 -3.88
C GLU A 135 -1.65 -9.29 -3.84
N ALA A 136 -0.94 -9.64 -4.92
CA ALA A 136 -0.06 -10.81 -4.94
C ALA A 136 1.15 -10.61 -4.02
N MET A 137 1.86 -9.49 -4.15
CA MET A 137 3.05 -9.17 -3.34
C MET A 137 2.74 -9.05 -1.85
N LEU A 138 1.52 -8.65 -1.51
CA LEU A 138 1.02 -8.49 -0.13
C LEU A 138 0.28 -9.73 0.39
N THR A 139 0.38 -10.88 -0.29
CA THR A 139 -0.24 -12.13 0.15
C THR A 139 0.36 -12.57 1.49
N ILE A 140 -0.51 -12.93 2.44
CA ILE A 140 -0.10 -13.62 3.66
C ILE A 140 -0.30 -15.12 3.51
N GLY A 141 0.48 -15.93 4.20
CA GLY A 141 0.34 -17.38 4.15
C GLY A 141 1.22 -18.10 5.15
N ASN A 142 0.99 -19.39 5.30
CA ASN A 142 1.67 -20.26 6.28
C ASN A 142 2.05 -21.63 5.70
N GLY A 143 2.06 -21.76 4.37
CA GLY A 143 2.31 -23.02 3.66
C GLY A 143 1.09 -23.92 3.49
N TYR A 144 0.07 -23.79 4.35
CA TYR A 144 -1.22 -24.47 4.16
C TYR A 144 -2.15 -23.68 3.24
N PHE A 145 -2.22 -22.37 3.43
CA PHE A 145 -2.96 -21.48 2.54
C PHE A 145 -2.19 -20.20 2.23
N GLY A 146 -2.61 -19.54 1.15
CA GLY A 146 -2.31 -18.15 0.83
C GLY A 146 -3.60 -17.32 0.77
N LEU A 147 -3.60 -16.16 1.42
CA LEU A 147 -4.67 -15.17 1.37
C LEU A 147 -4.11 -13.88 0.74
N ARG A 148 -4.60 -13.53 -0.45
CA ARG A 148 -4.13 -12.36 -1.19
C ARG A 148 -4.35 -11.08 -0.39
N GLY A 149 -3.46 -10.11 -0.59
CA GLY A 149 -3.47 -8.81 0.09
C GLY A 149 -4.57 -7.84 -0.36
N ALA A 150 -5.68 -8.32 -0.91
CA ALA A 150 -6.83 -7.51 -1.35
C ALA A 150 -7.43 -6.67 -0.21
N TYR A 151 -8.17 -5.60 -0.55
CA TYR A 151 -8.95 -4.86 0.45
C TYR A 151 -10.01 -5.76 1.08
N VAL A 152 -10.32 -5.56 2.37
CA VAL A 152 -11.36 -6.38 3.05
C VAL A 152 -12.76 -6.00 2.56
N GLU A 153 -12.92 -4.76 2.11
CA GLU A 153 -14.16 -4.19 1.60
C GLU A 153 -14.40 -4.52 0.13
N ALA A 154 -13.43 -5.15 -0.55
CA ALA A 154 -13.50 -5.44 -1.96
C ALA A 154 -14.18 -6.79 -2.23
N ARG A 155 -15.05 -6.79 -3.23
CA ARG A 155 -15.46 -7.99 -3.96
C ARG A 155 -14.55 -8.16 -5.17
N ALA A 156 -14.58 -9.35 -5.77
CA ALA A 156 -13.92 -9.57 -7.05
C ALA A 156 -14.52 -8.65 -8.12
N ASP A 157 -13.68 -7.83 -8.73
CA ASP A 157 -14.03 -6.94 -9.85
C ASP A 157 -12.82 -6.78 -10.80
N GLU A 158 -12.86 -5.80 -11.69
CA GLU A 158 -11.76 -5.55 -12.64
C GLU A 158 -10.45 -5.10 -11.98
N ASN A 159 -10.53 -4.53 -10.77
CA ASN A 159 -9.41 -3.94 -10.06
C ASN A 159 -8.97 -4.79 -8.88
N ASN A 160 -9.89 -5.51 -8.21
CA ASN A 160 -9.63 -6.24 -6.99
C ASN A 160 -9.90 -7.73 -7.17
N TYR A 161 -9.00 -8.56 -6.66
CA TYR A 161 -9.11 -10.00 -6.76
C TYR A 161 -8.84 -10.65 -5.40
N PRO A 162 -9.83 -10.66 -4.48
CA PRO A 162 -9.72 -11.40 -3.23
C PRO A 162 -9.59 -12.89 -3.55
N GLY A 163 -8.48 -13.49 -3.10
CA GLY A 163 -8.20 -14.90 -3.36
C GLY A 163 -7.70 -15.62 -2.13
N THR A 164 -8.29 -16.79 -1.87
CA THR A 164 -7.86 -17.73 -0.82
C THR A 164 -7.57 -19.06 -1.46
N TYR A 165 -6.33 -19.54 -1.34
CA TYR A 165 -5.88 -20.78 -1.97
C TYR A 165 -5.33 -21.72 -0.92
N VAL A 166 -5.80 -22.97 -0.89
CA VAL A 166 -5.36 -23.99 0.06
C VAL A 166 -4.56 -25.05 -0.69
N ALA A 167 -3.39 -25.41 -0.15
CA ALA A 167 -2.56 -26.47 -0.69
C ALA A 167 -3.33 -27.79 -0.75
N GLY A 168 -3.33 -28.43 -1.93
CA GLY A 168 -4.05 -29.70 -2.14
C GLY A 168 -5.50 -29.54 -2.60
N VAL A 169 -6.03 -28.31 -2.73
CA VAL A 169 -7.37 -28.06 -3.28
C VAL A 169 -7.25 -27.59 -4.72
N PHE A 170 -7.26 -28.55 -5.63
CA PHE A 170 -7.17 -28.32 -7.07
C PHE A 170 -8.48 -28.72 -7.75
N ASP A 171 -8.72 -28.10 -8.90
CA ASP A 171 -9.72 -28.55 -9.85
C ASP A 171 -9.07 -28.75 -11.22
N GLN A 172 -9.55 -29.74 -11.97
CA GLN A 172 -9.01 -30.10 -13.26
C GLN A 172 -10.04 -29.82 -14.35
N GLU A 173 -9.74 -28.87 -15.23
CA GLU A 173 -10.61 -28.51 -16.35
C GLU A 173 -9.93 -28.84 -17.68
N THR A 174 -10.72 -29.39 -18.61
CA THR A 174 -10.23 -29.76 -19.94
C THR A 174 -10.75 -28.76 -20.96
N THR A 175 -9.85 -27.89 -21.45
CA THR A 175 -10.17 -26.93 -22.49
C THR A 175 -9.88 -27.51 -23.88
N LYS A 176 -10.89 -27.52 -24.75
CA LYS A 176 -10.69 -27.90 -26.15
C LYS A 176 -10.12 -26.74 -26.97
N ILE A 177 -8.88 -26.89 -27.44
CA ILE A 177 -8.20 -25.91 -28.30
C ILE A 177 -8.01 -26.53 -29.69
N LYS A 178 -8.84 -26.10 -30.66
CA LYS A 178 -8.96 -26.72 -31.99
C LYS A 178 -9.34 -28.20 -31.87
N ASP A 179 -8.47 -29.10 -32.34
CA ASP A 179 -8.68 -30.55 -32.33
C ASP A 179 -7.95 -31.25 -31.16
N HIS A 180 -7.44 -30.48 -30.19
CA HIS A 180 -6.71 -30.99 -29.03
C HIS A 180 -7.39 -30.62 -27.72
N ASP A 181 -7.44 -31.58 -26.81
CA ASP A 181 -7.85 -31.37 -25.44
C ASP A 181 -6.62 -30.99 -24.60
N VAL A 182 -6.70 -29.85 -23.92
CA VAL A 182 -5.67 -29.35 -23.01
C VAL A 182 -6.22 -29.42 -21.60
N VAL A 183 -5.60 -30.26 -20.77
CA VAL A 183 -5.95 -30.41 -19.36
C VAL A 183 -5.13 -29.42 -18.54
N ASN A 184 -5.81 -28.59 -17.75
CA ASN A 184 -5.18 -27.73 -16.75
C ASN A 184 -5.66 -28.14 -15.36
N GLU A 185 -4.74 -28.20 -14.40
CA GLU A 185 -5.02 -28.41 -12.99
C GLU A 185 -4.59 -27.15 -12.24
N ASP A 186 -5.56 -26.47 -11.62
CA ASP A 186 -5.35 -25.17 -10.99
C ASP A 186 -5.86 -25.19 -9.54
N LEU A 187 -5.23 -24.40 -8.67
CA LEU A 187 -5.73 -24.20 -7.31
C LEU A 187 -7.07 -23.46 -7.36
N VAL A 188 -8.05 -23.95 -6.63
CA VAL A 188 -9.37 -23.31 -6.54
C VAL A 188 -9.32 -22.11 -5.61
N ASN A 189 -9.88 -20.99 -6.06
CA ASN A 189 -10.15 -19.84 -5.23
C ASN A 189 -11.33 -20.16 -4.31
N LEU A 190 -11.05 -20.37 -3.03
CA LEU A 190 -12.07 -20.66 -2.04
C LEU A 190 -12.97 -19.45 -1.76
N PRO A 191 -14.19 -19.67 -1.22
CA PRO A 191 -15.09 -18.59 -0.82
C PRO A 191 -14.38 -17.48 -0.04
N ASN A 192 -14.66 -16.24 -0.43
CA ASN A 192 -14.04 -15.06 0.17
C ASN A 192 -14.63 -14.79 1.55
N ALA A 193 -14.00 -15.35 2.58
CA ALA A 193 -14.39 -15.20 3.98
C ALA A 193 -13.80 -13.96 4.68
N GLN A 194 -12.98 -13.16 4.00
CA GLN A 194 -12.37 -11.93 4.55
C GLN A 194 -13.24 -10.68 4.30
N TYR A 195 -14.37 -10.81 3.58
CA TYR A 195 -15.19 -9.67 3.21
C TYR A 195 -15.82 -9.03 4.45
N MET A 196 -15.45 -7.78 4.69
CA MET A 196 -16.04 -6.93 5.72
C MET A 196 -16.22 -5.53 5.19
N THR A 197 -17.34 -4.89 5.53
CA THR A 197 -17.60 -3.49 5.20
C THR A 197 -18.42 -2.83 6.31
N PHE A 198 -18.80 -1.57 6.14
CA PHE A 198 -19.54 -0.80 7.12
C PHE A 198 -20.62 0.07 6.50
N GLY A 199 -21.59 0.49 7.29
CA GLY A 199 -22.57 1.53 6.96
C GLY A 199 -22.56 2.61 8.03
N VAL A 200 -22.88 3.84 7.65
CA VAL A 200 -22.99 4.98 8.57
C VAL A 200 -24.42 5.48 8.55
N ASP A 201 -25.00 5.72 9.72
CA ASP A 201 -26.35 6.28 9.90
C ASP A 201 -27.44 5.57 9.09
N HIS A 202 -27.38 4.23 9.08
CA HIS A 202 -28.33 3.35 8.36
C HIS A 202 -28.34 3.51 6.83
N GLN A 203 -27.33 4.16 6.26
CA GLN A 203 -27.13 4.19 4.82
C GLN A 203 -26.68 2.81 4.28
N ALA A 204 -26.70 2.68 2.96
CA ALA A 204 -26.25 1.48 2.27
C ALA A 204 -24.80 1.11 2.70
N PRO A 205 -24.47 -0.19 2.75
CA PRO A 205 -23.10 -0.62 3.03
C PRO A 205 -22.11 0.04 2.07
N PHE A 206 -20.99 0.48 2.62
CA PHE A 206 -19.88 1.04 1.89
C PHE A 206 -19.40 0.04 0.83
N LYS A 207 -19.32 0.51 -0.41
CA LYS A 207 -18.67 -0.20 -1.50
C LYS A 207 -17.41 0.56 -1.82
N ILE A 208 -16.26 -0.09 -1.67
CA ILE A 208 -14.99 0.53 -2.01
C ILE A 208 -14.97 0.89 -3.50
N THR A 209 -14.61 2.15 -3.78
CA THR A 209 -14.32 2.64 -5.12
C THR A 209 -13.12 3.58 -5.03
N SER A 210 -12.44 3.79 -6.16
CA SER A 210 -11.29 4.69 -6.21
C SER A 210 -11.61 6.12 -5.78
N HIS A 211 -12.85 6.56 -5.98
CA HIS A 211 -13.33 7.91 -5.66
C HIS A 211 -13.52 8.13 -4.16
N ASN A 212 -13.76 7.07 -3.39
CA ASN A 212 -14.01 7.20 -1.95
C ASN A 212 -12.73 7.12 -1.12
N VAL A 213 -11.65 6.55 -1.66
CA VAL A 213 -10.38 6.40 -0.95
C VAL A 213 -9.52 7.63 -1.21
N GLN A 214 -9.33 8.44 -0.17
CA GLN A 214 -8.52 9.66 -0.21
C GLN A 214 -7.03 9.35 -0.10
N ASP A 215 -6.70 8.38 0.76
CA ASP A 215 -5.36 7.85 0.95
C ASP A 215 -5.44 6.38 1.28
N VAL A 216 -4.42 5.64 0.89
CA VAL A 216 -4.23 4.25 1.32
C VAL A 216 -2.76 3.97 1.53
N TYR A 217 -2.47 3.25 2.61
CA TYR A 217 -1.16 2.74 2.94
C TYR A 217 -1.27 1.26 3.28
N ARG A 218 -0.52 0.42 2.57
CA ARG A 218 -0.47 -1.03 2.76
C ARG A 218 0.95 -1.40 3.16
N SER A 219 1.08 -2.13 4.26
CA SER A 219 2.37 -2.51 4.85
C SER A 219 2.33 -3.97 5.25
N LEU A 220 3.17 -4.79 4.61
CA LEU A 220 3.42 -6.17 5.03
C LEU A 220 4.67 -6.22 5.89
N ASP A 221 4.51 -6.51 7.17
CA ASP A 221 5.62 -6.79 8.08
C ASP A 221 6.08 -8.25 7.88
N LEU A 222 7.20 -8.42 7.18
CA LEU A 222 7.84 -9.71 6.87
C LEU A 222 8.40 -10.40 8.13
N LYS A 223 8.59 -9.67 9.24
CA LYS A 223 9.06 -10.24 10.49
C LYS A 223 7.93 -10.94 11.25
N THR A 224 6.74 -10.37 11.21
CA THR A 224 5.57 -10.88 11.96
C THR A 224 4.53 -11.58 11.09
N GLY A 225 4.57 -11.37 9.77
CA GLY A 225 3.58 -11.86 8.81
C GLY A 225 2.27 -11.06 8.81
N ILE A 226 2.23 -9.89 9.45
CA ILE A 226 1.02 -9.06 9.52
C ILE A 226 0.96 -8.14 8.30
N LEU A 227 -0.10 -8.27 7.51
CA LEU A 227 -0.49 -7.24 6.54
C LEU A 227 -1.39 -6.22 7.22
N THR A 228 -1.00 -4.95 7.18
CA THR A 228 -1.82 -3.81 7.63
C THR A 228 -2.18 -2.94 6.44
N THR A 229 -3.47 -2.66 6.26
CA THR A 229 -3.98 -1.68 5.29
C THR A 229 -4.71 -0.57 6.06
N THR A 230 -4.28 0.67 5.87
CA THR A 230 -4.93 1.85 6.45
C THR A 230 -5.41 2.75 5.32
N MET A 231 -6.68 3.14 5.35
CA MET A 231 -7.31 4.01 4.38
C MET A 231 -7.91 5.23 5.06
N ILE A 232 -7.87 6.37 4.39
CA ILE A 232 -8.74 7.52 4.68
C ILE A 232 -9.87 7.49 3.65
N VAL A 233 -11.09 7.30 4.11
CA VAL A 233 -12.28 7.18 3.26
C VAL A 233 -13.16 8.41 3.41
N GLN A 234 -13.61 8.97 2.30
CA GLN A 234 -14.62 10.01 2.25
C GLN A 234 -15.92 9.46 1.63
N LEU A 235 -16.99 9.52 2.41
CA LEU A 235 -18.33 9.19 1.96
C LEU A 235 -18.93 10.36 1.17
N SER A 236 -19.96 10.10 0.36
CA SER A 236 -20.69 11.13 -0.39
C SER A 236 -21.35 12.19 0.50
N SER A 237 -21.59 11.89 1.78
CA SER A 237 -22.05 12.85 2.79
C SER A 237 -20.98 13.86 3.22
N GLY A 238 -19.70 13.65 2.85
CA GLY A 238 -18.56 14.41 3.36
C GLY A 238 -17.96 13.86 4.66
N HIS A 239 -18.53 12.79 5.23
CA HIS A 239 -17.95 12.10 6.38
C HIS A 239 -16.60 11.46 6.02
N LEU A 240 -15.61 11.70 6.88
CA LEU A 240 -14.28 11.15 6.80
C LEU A 240 -14.08 10.06 7.86
N LEU A 241 -13.55 8.92 7.43
CA LEU A 241 -13.23 7.79 8.30
C LEU A 241 -11.79 7.34 8.05
N GLN A 242 -11.07 6.98 9.10
CA GLN A 242 -9.92 6.11 8.98
C GLN A 242 -10.39 4.66 9.11
N VAL A 243 -10.04 3.83 8.13
CA VAL A 243 -10.31 2.40 8.13
C VAL A 243 -8.99 1.65 8.18
N LYS A 244 -8.79 0.81 9.20
CA LYS A 244 -7.58 0.01 9.38
C LYS A 244 -7.94 -1.47 9.46
N ALA A 245 -7.45 -2.23 8.49
CA ALA A 245 -7.56 -3.67 8.43
C ALA A 245 -6.19 -4.32 8.69
N GLN A 246 -6.15 -5.35 9.53
CA GLN A 246 -4.96 -6.18 9.74
C GLN A 246 -5.30 -7.64 9.48
N LYS A 247 -4.41 -8.36 8.80
CA LYS A 247 -4.56 -9.79 8.50
C LYS A 247 -3.29 -10.54 8.85
N ILE A 248 -3.44 -11.76 9.37
CA ILE A 248 -2.31 -12.66 9.63
C ILE A 248 -2.73 -14.11 9.44
N ALA A 249 -1.89 -14.90 8.76
CA ALA A 249 -2.02 -16.34 8.68
C ALA A 249 -1.41 -16.96 9.94
N ASN A 250 -2.18 -17.75 10.68
CA ASN A 250 -1.69 -18.33 11.92
C ASN A 250 -0.66 -19.42 11.61
N MET A 251 0.58 -19.24 12.06
CA MET A 251 1.68 -20.19 11.83
C MET A 251 1.59 -21.44 12.74
N ARG A 252 0.81 -21.38 13.82
CA ARG A 252 0.60 -22.49 14.76
C ARG A 252 -0.67 -23.26 14.43
N ASP A 253 -1.80 -22.56 14.36
CA ASP A 253 -3.09 -23.13 13.94
C ASP A 253 -3.28 -22.88 12.45
N TRP A 254 -2.46 -23.56 11.65
CA TRP A 254 -2.29 -23.43 10.21
C TRP A 254 -3.57 -23.39 9.34
N HIS A 255 -4.71 -23.86 9.84
CA HIS A 255 -6.02 -23.76 9.15
C HIS A 255 -6.73 -22.41 9.35
N ARG A 256 -6.14 -21.45 10.06
CA ARG A 256 -6.79 -20.19 10.47
C ARG A 256 -6.00 -18.98 9.99
N TYR A 257 -6.70 -17.95 9.52
CA TYR A 257 -6.22 -16.58 9.56
C TYR A 257 -7.05 -15.75 10.54
N ASN A 258 -6.51 -14.62 10.97
CA ASN A 258 -7.24 -13.66 11.79
C ASN A 258 -7.30 -12.32 11.06
N LEU A 259 -8.41 -11.61 11.28
CA LEU A 259 -8.64 -10.29 10.72
C LEU A 259 -9.06 -9.35 11.85
N ARG A 260 -8.45 -8.17 11.89
CA ARG A 260 -8.85 -7.06 12.77
C ARG A 260 -9.30 -5.91 11.89
N TYR A 261 -10.55 -5.47 12.10
CA TYR A 261 -11.15 -4.38 11.35
C TYR A 261 -11.49 -3.23 12.29
N GLN A 262 -10.91 -2.06 12.05
CA GLN A 262 -11.07 -0.88 12.89
C GLN A 262 -11.52 0.31 12.04
N ILE A 263 -12.58 0.98 12.49
CA ILE A 263 -13.11 2.17 11.83
C ILE A 263 -13.14 3.31 12.84
N THR A 264 -12.56 4.44 12.47
CA THR A 264 -12.46 5.65 13.31
C THR A 264 -13.07 6.82 12.55
N PRO A 265 -14.24 7.35 12.97
CA PRO A 265 -14.76 8.61 12.45
C PRO A 265 -13.77 9.75 12.72
N LEU A 266 -13.50 10.59 11.71
CA LEU A 266 -12.52 11.69 11.82
C LEU A 266 -13.18 13.06 11.99
N ASN A 267 -14.37 13.26 11.43
CA ASN A 267 -15.05 14.56 11.44
C ASN A 267 -16.55 14.48 11.78
N PHE A 268 -17.02 13.35 12.32
CA PHE A 268 -18.43 13.17 12.66
C PHE A 268 -18.62 12.23 13.86
N SER A 269 -19.85 12.19 14.36
CA SER A 269 -20.34 11.19 15.31
C SER A 269 -21.67 10.65 14.77
N GLY A 270 -21.93 9.36 14.94
CA GLY A 270 -23.10 8.72 14.37
C GLY A 270 -23.14 7.23 14.66
N ASN A 271 -24.08 6.53 14.04
CA ASN A 271 -24.23 5.09 14.17
C ASN A 271 -23.38 4.37 13.11
N LEU A 272 -22.61 3.38 13.52
CA LEU A 272 -21.84 2.52 12.62
C LEU A 272 -22.43 1.11 12.61
N GLN A 273 -22.70 0.57 11.42
CA GLN A 273 -23.04 -0.83 11.21
C GLN A 273 -21.86 -1.56 10.58
N ILE A 274 -21.55 -2.77 11.04
CA ILE A 274 -20.52 -3.62 10.45
C ILE A 274 -21.20 -4.79 9.75
N TYR A 275 -20.76 -5.08 8.54
CA TYR A 275 -21.22 -6.19 7.73
C TYR A 275 -20.05 -7.14 7.48
N SER A 276 -20.31 -8.44 7.56
CA SER A 276 -19.34 -9.50 7.24
C SER A 276 -20.04 -10.57 6.41
N GLU A 277 -19.34 -11.14 5.44
CA GLU A 277 -19.89 -12.15 4.54
C GLU A 277 -18.83 -13.20 4.19
N ILE A 278 -19.30 -14.42 3.91
CA ILE A 278 -18.53 -15.41 3.17
C ILE A 278 -19.09 -15.42 1.75
N ASP A 279 -18.38 -14.78 0.83
CA ASP A 279 -18.81 -14.67 -0.57
C ASP A 279 -18.38 -15.92 -1.35
N GLY A 280 -19.34 -16.82 -1.57
CA GLY A 280 -19.17 -18.05 -2.35
C GLY A 280 -19.34 -17.88 -3.86
N SER A 281 -19.54 -16.65 -4.36
CA SER A 281 -19.70 -16.36 -5.79
C SER A 281 -18.39 -16.05 -6.52
N VAL A 282 -17.26 -16.09 -5.80
CA VAL A 282 -15.92 -15.91 -6.38
C VAL A 282 -15.61 -17.01 -7.39
N VAL A 283 -14.80 -16.66 -8.38
CA VAL A 283 -14.39 -17.53 -9.49
C VAL A 283 -12.88 -17.41 -9.71
N ASN A 284 -12.30 -18.39 -10.40
CA ASN A 284 -10.90 -18.35 -10.82
C ASN A 284 -10.76 -17.53 -12.12
N SER A 285 -10.61 -16.21 -11.98
CA SER A 285 -10.58 -15.28 -13.13
C SER A 285 -9.35 -14.36 -13.18
N ASN A 286 -8.31 -14.65 -12.39
CA ASN A 286 -7.09 -13.83 -12.32
C ASN A 286 -6.22 -13.88 -13.58
N VAL A 287 -6.48 -14.81 -14.50
CA VAL A 287 -5.77 -14.93 -15.77
C VAL A 287 -6.75 -14.70 -16.93
N THR A 288 -6.76 -13.48 -17.46
CA THR A 288 -7.70 -13.02 -18.49
C THR A 288 -7.75 -13.92 -19.72
N ARG A 289 -6.62 -14.55 -20.07
CA ARG A 289 -6.52 -15.47 -21.22
C ARG A 289 -7.44 -16.69 -21.07
N TYR A 290 -7.77 -17.13 -19.86
CA TYR A 290 -8.63 -18.30 -19.64
C TYR A 290 -10.12 -17.96 -19.59
N ASN A 291 -10.50 -16.69 -19.44
CA ASN A 291 -11.89 -16.26 -19.34
C ASN A 291 -12.74 -16.59 -20.59
N VAL A 292 -12.11 -16.89 -21.73
CA VAL A 292 -12.80 -17.29 -22.98
C VAL A 292 -13.23 -18.76 -22.99
N PHE A 293 -12.76 -19.58 -22.05
CA PHE A 293 -13.00 -21.03 -22.03
C PHE A 293 -14.06 -21.48 -21.00
N GLY A 294 -14.71 -20.53 -20.34
CA GLY A 294 -15.61 -20.79 -19.21
C GLY A 294 -14.99 -20.30 -17.90
N ARG A 295 -15.83 -19.96 -16.92
CA ARG A 295 -15.38 -19.55 -15.58
C ARG A 295 -15.31 -20.80 -14.71
N LEU A 296 -14.13 -21.08 -14.16
CA LEU A 296 -13.91 -21.97 -13.01
C LEU A 296 -14.59 -21.38 -11.77
#